data_AF-A0A851JH07-F1
#
_entry.id   AF-A0A851JH07-F1
#
_cell.length_a   1.000
_cell.length_b   1.000
_cell.length_c   1.000
_cell.angle_alpha   90.00
_cell.angle_beta   90.00
_cell.angle_gamma   90.00
#
_symmetry.space_group_name_H-M   'P 1'
#
loop_
_entity.id
_entity.type
_entity.pdbx_description
1 polymer ?
#
loop_
_entity_poly.entity_id
_entity_poly.type
_entity_poly.pdbx_seq_one_letter_code
_entity_poly.pdbx_strand_id
1 'polypeptide(L)'
;TIALMNEFEIYFEGVLFNSFYPVLQRAIGVGSAFEGWSPREQDVVYQVLIPMTPPLGHSFHLELDTAEQSCIRNFRIRVQQECICTREQQDADMLCFLHHPEEELRTHQDPSLLHTLCTGSYLNVEKTARWFYQLVRAIWPALPQAHNWHLMVLPCRRSCQFKVSSGTESYRIEMLFGVRQGNSDIFVSSEPRPGHTSNTTWPETYAVAEMKFFKYIARQAPPDSLHLKCLQFFTRLQLGLGFSTYTMKTIVMHLLSITPVSQWRRRHFVRRLMDISESLRTCVQVRCLNHFIVGNQRLPEGITLPPDVLMARSCNLFHDLMMDPVAHSQAMSQYLDL
;
A
#
# COMPACT_ATOMS: atom_id res chain seq x y z
N THR A 1 -11.61 6.97 11.60
CA THR A 1 -10.68 7.02 10.45
C THR A 1 -11.36 6.67 9.13
N ILE A 2 -12.04 5.52 8.99
CA ILE A 2 -12.77 5.18 7.73
C ILE A 2 -13.86 6.20 7.38
N ALA A 3 -14.62 6.69 8.37
CA ALA A 3 -15.63 7.74 8.14
C ALA A 3 -15.02 9.03 7.59
N LEU A 4 -13.87 9.47 8.13
CA LEU A 4 -13.15 10.64 7.62
C LEU A 4 -12.73 10.44 6.15
N MET A 5 -12.28 9.22 5.79
CA MET A 5 -11.84 8.92 4.44
C MET A 5 -13.00 8.84 3.42
N ASN A 6 -14.16 8.31 3.82
CA ASN A 6 -15.35 8.31 2.94
C ASN A 6 -15.87 9.74 2.68
N GLU A 7 -15.70 10.66 3.63
CA GLU A 7 -16.08 12.07 3.45
C GLU A 7 -15.14 12.77 2.46
N PHE A 8 -13.83 12.50 2.56
CA PHE A 8 -12.88 12.99 1.56
C PHE A 8 -13.19 12.49 0.14
N GLU A 9 -13.67 11.25 -0.01
CA GLU A 9 -14.05 10.67 -1.30
C GLU A 9 -15.12 11.50 -2.02
N ILE A 10 -16.21 11.87 -1.33
CA ILE A 10 -17.30 12.68 -1.90
C ILE A 10 -16.79 14.04 -2.39
N TYR A 11 -15.95 14.70 -1.59
CA TYR A 11 -15.40 15.99 -1.96
C TYR A 11 -14.36 15.89 -3.08
N PHE A 12 -13.54 14.83 -3.11
CA PHE A 12 -12.60 14.61 -4.19
C PHE A 12 -13.32 14.30 -5.50
N GLU A 13 -14.38 13.49 -5.48
CA GLU A 13 -15.19 13.22 -6.67
C GLU A 13 -15.77 14.52 -7.23
N GLY A 14 -16.32 15.40 -6.37
CA GLY A 14 -16.85 16.69 -6.81
C GLY A 14 -15.78 17.67 -7.33
N VAL A 15 -14.65 17.79 -6.65
CA VAL A 15 -13.57 18.75 -7.00
C VAL A 15 -12.78 18.31 -8.22
N LEU A 16 -12.58 17.00 -8.39
CA LEU A 16 -11.83 16.43 -9.50
C LEU A 16 -12.72 16.04 -10.68
N PHE A 17 -14.04 16.17 -10.53
CA PHE A 17 -14.99 16.00 -11.62
C PHE A 17 -14.57 16.90 -12.78
N ASN A 18 -14.47 16.33 -13.97
CA ASN A 18 -14.09 17.07 -15.17
C ASN A 18 -12.72 17.79 -15.10
N SER A 19 -11.81 17.34 -14.23
CA SER A 19 -10.42 17.83 -14.20
C SER A 19 -9.47 16.94 -15.01
N PHE A 20 -8.27 17.46 -15.32
CA PHE A 20 -7.19 16.68 -15.93
C PHE A 20 -6.25 16.04 -14.90
N TYR A 21 -6.69 15.87 -13.66
CA TYR A 21 -5.95 15.20 -12.59
C TYR A 21 -6.41 13.74 -12.41
N PRO A 22 -5.57 12.86 -11.82
CA PRO A 22 -5.95 11.47 -11.61
C PRO A 22 -7.24 11.35 -10.82
N VAL A 23 -8.17 10.52 -11.31
CA VAL A 23 -9.42 10.25 -10.62
C VAL A 23 -9.11 9.34 -9.43
N LEU A 24 -9.39 9.84 -8.23
CA LEU A 24 -9.16 9.14 -6.98
C LEU A 24 -10.33 8.22 -6.67
N GLN A 25 -10.04 6.95 -6.48
CA GLN A 25 -11.03 5.95 -6.10
C GLN A 25 -11.06 5.80 -4.57
N ARG A 26 -12.07 5.04 -4.10
CA ARG A 26 -12.23 4.70 -2.69
C ARG A 26 -10.93 4.23 -2.03
N ALA A 27 -10.59 4.93 -0.95
CA ALA A 27 -9.49 4.60 -0.06
C ALA A 27 -9.58 3.16 0.49
N ILE A 28 -8.48 2.41 0.39
CA ILE A 28 -8.36 1.04 0.87
C ILE A 28 -7.47 1.04 2.12
N GLY A 29 -8.04 0.71 3.28
CA GLY A 29 -7.26 0.53 4.51
C GLY A 29 -6.34 -0.70 4.41
N VAL A 30 -5.04 -0.51 4.64
CA VAL A 30 -4.00 -1.55 4.55
C VAL A 30 -3.07 -1.51 5.76
N GLY A 31 -2.30 -2.58 5.98
CA GLY A 31 -1.32 -2.63 7.06
C GLY A 31 -1.94 -2.89 8.44
N SER A 32 -1.08 -2.82 9.47
CA SER A 32 -1.36 -3.41 10.78
C SER A 32 -2.64 -2.91 11.47
N ALA A 33 -3.01 -1.64 11.26
CA ALA A 33 -4.21 -1.02 11.86
C ALA A 33 -5.51 -1.61 11.31
N PHE A 34 -5.57 -1.84 9.99
CA PHE A 34 -6.74 -2.38 9.32
C PHE A 34 -6.77 -3.90 9.30
N GLU A 35 -5.62 -4.53 9.49
CA GLU A 35 -5.48 -5.99 9.65
C GLU A 35 -5.65 -6.45 11.11
N GLY A 36 -5.76 -5.50 12.06
CA GLY A 36 -6.14 -5.76 13.46
C GLY A 36 -5.02 -6.25 14.38
N TRP A 37 -3.75 -6.12 13.96
CA TRP A 37 -2.59 -6.59 14.73
C TRP A 37 -1.58 -5.50 15.09
N SER A 38 -1.96 -4.21 15.07
CA SER A 38 -1.04 -3.12 15.42
C SER A 38 -0.22 -3.40 16.69
N PRO A 39 1.12 -3.21 16.65
CA PRO A 39 2.01 -3.56 17.76
C PRO A 39 1.71 -2.75 19.03
N ARG A 40 1.41 -1.46 18.91
CA ARG A 40 1.07 -0.55 20.02
C ARG A 40 -0.24 0.17 19.77
N GLU A 41 -0.94 0.52 20.84
CA GLU A 41 -2.15 1.34 20.77
C GLU A 41 -1.81 2.84 20.65
N GLN A 42 -0.69 3.28 21.23
CA GLN A 42 -0.30 4.70 21.27
C GLN A 42 0.33 5.24 19.96
N ASP A 43 0.90 4.37 19.11
CA ASP A 43 1.64 4.76 17.88
C ASP A 43 1.06 4.12 16.62
N VAL A 44 -0.26 3.90 16.58
CA VAL A 44 -0.92 3.29 15.41
C VAL A 44 -0.82 4.24 14.22
N VAL A 45 -0.21 3.77 13.13
CA VAL A 45 -0.24 4.42 11.82
C VAL A 45 -1.35 3.78 10.98
N TYR A 46 -2.36 4.57 10.64
CA TYR A 46 -3.43 4.16 9.74
C TYR A 46 -2.98 4.34 8.30
N GLN A 47 -2.52 3.26 7.68
CA GLN A 47 -2.08 3.27 6.29
C GLN A 47 -3.26 3.02 5.36
N VAL A 48 -3.38 3.88 4.35
CA VAL A 48 -4.46 3.85 3.37
C VAL A 48 -3.85 3.92 1.98
N LEU A 49 -4.23 3.01 1.10
CA LEU A 49 -3.91 3.07 -0.32
C LEU A 49 -5.07 3.74 -1.07
N ILE A 50 -4.79 4.82 -1.79
CA ILE A 50 -5.72 5.54 -2.65
C ILE A 50 -5.49 5.09 -4.09
N PRO A 51 -6.39 4.28 -4.67
CA PRO A 51 -6.27 3.90 -6.06
C PRO A 51 -6.50 5.10 -6.98
N MET A 52 -5.70 5.20 -8.03
CA MET A 52 -5.81 6.25 -9.04
C MET A 52 -6.11 5.63 -10.41
N THR A 53 -7.01 6.27 -11.14
CA THR A 53 -7.30 5.99 -12.54
C THR A 53 -6.97 7.22 -13.40
N PRO A 54 -6.61 7.03 -14.68
CA PRO A 54 -6.30 8.16 -15.55
C PRO A 54 -7.52 9.09 -15.72
N PRO A 55 -7.31 10.41 -15.82
CA PRO A 55 -8.36 11.35 -16.22
C PRO A 55 -8.79 11.15 -17.67
N LEU A 56 -9.86 11.82 -18.06
CA LEU A 56 -10.31 11.86 -19.46
C LEU A 56 -9.17 12.33 -20.39
N GLY A 57 -9.10 11.72 -21.58
CA GLY A 57 -8.06 12.03 -22.57
C GLY A 57 -6.66 11.54 -22.19
N HIS A 58 -6.54 10.66 -21.19
CA HIS A 58 -5.27 10.07 -20.79
C HIS A 58 -5.42 8.56 -20.54
N SER A 59 -4.31 7.84 -20.64
CA SER A 59 -4.19 6.44 -20.22
C SER A 59 -2.92 6.19 -19.41
N PHE A 60 -3.00 5.22 -18.49
CA PHE A 60 -1.89 4.76 -17.68
C PHE A 60 -1.42 3.39 -18.17
N HIS A 61 -0.15 3.31 -18.54
CA HIS A 61 0.51 2.06 -18.91
C HIS A 61 1.57 1.71 -17.87
N LEU A 62 1.47 0.51 -17.31
CA LEU A 62 2.45 0.00 -16.35
C LEU A 62 3.61 -0.65 -17.10
N GLU A 63 4.79 -0.05 -17.01
CA GLU A 63 6.03 -0.59 -17.58
C GLU A 63 6.88 -1.18 -16.47
N LEU A 64 7.23 -2.45 -16.58
CA LEU A 64 8.14 -3.12 -15.65
C LEU A 64 9.56 -2.57 -15.82
N ASP A 65 10.18 -2.15 -14.73
CA ASP A 65 11.60 -1.78 -14.71
C ASP A 65 12.44 -3.06 -14.69
N THR A 66 13.20 -3.30 -15.76
CA THR A 66 14.04 -4.49 -15.92
C THR A 66 15.38 -4.37 -15.19
N ALA A 67 15.70 -3.20 -14.61
CA ALA A 67 17.03 -2.91 -14.09
C ALA A 67 17.38 -3.61 -12.77
N GLU A 68 16.40 -4.12 -12.02
CA GLU A 68 16.64 -4.71 -10.70
C GLU A 68 16.04 -6.11 -10.57
N GLN A 69 16.91 -7.10 -10.39
CA GLN A 69 16.55 -8.47 -9.99
C GLN A 69 16.13 -8.52 -8.51
N SER A 70 15.26 -7.61 -8.09
CA SER A 70 14.80 -7.53 -6.70
C SER A 70 13.55 -8.37 -6.49
N CYS A 71 13.38 -8.78 -5.24
CA CYS A 71 12.30 -9.63 -4.75
C CYS A 71 10.90 -9.02 -4.97
N ILE A 72 10.83 -7.69 -5.07
CA ILE A 72 9.60 -6.94 -5.30
C ILE A 72 9.82 -6.07 -6.54
N ARG A 73 8.96 -6.20 -7.53
CA ARG A 73 9.16 -5.56 -8.84
C ARG A 73 8.96 -4.06 -8.77
N ASN A 74 9.67 -3.33 -9.61
CA ASN A 74 9.54 -1.90 -9.76
C ASN A 74 8.88 -1.60 -11.09
N PHE A 75 7.98 -0.64 -11.12
CA PHE A 75 7.31 -0.22 -12.33
C PHE A 75 7.52 1.27 -12.57
N ARG A 76 7.26 1.71 -13.80
CA ARG A 76 7.01 3.12 -14.12
C ARG A 76 5.61 3.22 -14.70
N ILE A 77 4.91 4.28 -14.37
CA ILE A 77 3.56 4.54 -14.89
C ILE A 77 3.72 5.53 -16.03
N ARG A 78 3.67 5.04 -17.27
CA ARG A 78 3.67 5.89 -18.45
C ARG A 78 2.28 6.47 -18.66
N VAL A 79 2.21 7.79 -18.73
CA VAL A 79 1.00 8.54 -19.07
C VAL A 79 1.04 8.84 -20.57
N GLN A 80 -0.04 8.53 -21.27
CA GLN A 80 -0.21 8.84 -22.68
C GLN A 80 -1.50 9.66 -22.86
N GLN A 81 -1.45 10.68 -23.72
CA GLN A 81 -2.65 11.42 -24.12
C GLN A 81 -3.42 10.64 -25.18
N GLU A 82 -4.74 10.68 -25.08
CA GLU A 82 -5.68 10.05 -25.99
C GLU A 82 -6.62 11.09 -26.61
N CYS A 83 -7.02 10.84 -27.86
CA CYS A 83 -7.95 11.73 -28.55
C CYS A 83 -9.36 11.60 -27.95
N ILE A 84 -10.00 12.74 -27.70
CA ILE A 84 -11.38 12.81 -27.21
C ILE A 84 -12.37 13.41 -28.21
N CYS A 85 -11.95 13.73 -29.45
CA CYS A 85 -12.79 14.46 -30.42
C CYS A 85 -14.06 13.74 -30.86
N THR A 86 -14.12 12.41 -30.75
CA THR A 86 -15.37 11.65 -30.97
C THR A 86 -16.38 11.81 -29.83
N ARG A 87 -15.93 12.23 -28.64
CA ARG A 87 -16.73 12.47 -27.43
C ARG A 87 -17.06 13.95 -27.19
N GLU A 88 -16.31 14.87 -27.80
CA GLU A 88 -16.56 16.32 -27.76
C GLU A 88 -17.96 16.72 -28.29
N GLN A 89 -18.62 15.86 -29.08
CA GLN A 89 -19.89 16.19 -29.74
C GLN A 89 -21.14 16.06 -28.86
N GLN A 90 -21.04 15.54 -27.62
CA GLN A 90 -22.24 15.23 -26.81
C GLN A 90 -22.33 15.96 -25.46
N ASP A 91 -21.23 16.45 -24.90
CA ASP A 91 -21.21 17.38 -23.76
C ASP A 91 -19.77 17.82 -23.48
N ALA A 92 -19.60 19.04 -22.95
CA ALA A 92 -18.41 19.59 -22.29
C ALA A 92 -17.44 20.49 -23.08
N ASP A 93 -17.19 21.63 -22.45
CA ASP A 93 -16.26 22.75 -22.69
C ASP A 93 -14.75 22.36 -22.75
N MET A 94 -14.44 21.09 -23.06
CA MET A 94 -13.07 20.55 -23.03
C MET A 94 -12.49 20.34 -24.42
N LEU A 95 -11.28 20.84 -24.62
CA LEU A 95 -10.55 20.76 -25.87
C LEU A 95 -9.59 19.56 -25.88
N CYS A 96 -9.53 18.81 -26.97
CA CYS A 96 -8.57 17.73 -27.12
C CYS A 96 -7.12 18.23 -27.18
N PHE A 97 -6.28 17.72 -26.26
CA PHE A 97 -4.84 18.00 -26.21
C PHE A 97 -4.06 17.63 -27.49
N LEU A 98 -4.59 16.74 -28.33
CA LEU A 98 -3.89 16.26 -29.53
C LEU A 98 -4.21 17.07 -30.79
N HIS A 99 -5.34 17.78 -30.82
CA HIS A 99 -5.84 18.43 -32.04
C HIS A 99 -6.01 19.95 -31.93
N HIS A 100 -5.97 20.50 -30.71
CA HIS A 100 -5.96 21.94 -30.48
C HIS A 100 -4.54 22.47 -30.23
N PRO A 101 -4.22 23.70 -30.68
CA PRO A 101 -2.94 24.33 -30.42
C PRO A 101 -2.73 24.67 -28.94
N GLU A 102 -1.49 24.62 -28.47
CA GLU A 102 -1.13 24.80 -27.06
C GLU A 102 -1.59 26.15 -26.47
N GLU A 103 -1.59 27.22 -27.26
CA GLU A 103 -2.02 28.56 -26.81
C GLU A 103 -3.53 28.63 -26.52
N GLU A 104 -4.34 27.92 -27.31
CA GLU A 104 -5.78 27.81 -27.07
C GLU A 104 -6.03 26.98 -25.80
N LEU A 105 -5.33 25.86 -25.67
CA LEU A 105 -5.42 24.98 -24.51
C LEU A 105 -5.07 25.72 -23.21
N ARG A 106 -4.01 26.53 -23.19
CA ARG A 106 -3.59 27.32 -22.01
C ARG A 106 -4.61 28.39 -21.59
N THR A 107 -5.42 28.86 -22.53
CA THR A 107 -6.39 29.93 -22.29
C THR A 107 -7.72 29.39 -21.81
N HIS A 108 -8.13 28.24 -22.34
CA HIS A 108 -9.48 27.70 -22.15
C HIS A 108 -9.58 26.58 -21.12
N GLN A 109 -8.48 25.93 -20.74
CA GLN A 109 -8.55 24.81 -19.81
C GLN A 109 -7.27 24.58 -18.99
N ASP A 110 -7.38 23.74 -17.97
CA ASP A 110 -6.25 23.39 -17.10
C ASP A 110 -5.13 22.64 -17.86
N PRO A 111 -3.86 22.77 -17.42
CA PRO A 111 -2.77 22.03 -18.04
C PRO A 111 -2.93 20.52 -17.91
N SER A 112 -2.54 19.78 -18.95
CA SER A 112 -2.55 18.31 -18.94
C SER A 112 -1.73 17.74 -17.78
N LEU A 113 -2.17 16.57 -17.29
CA LEU A 113 -1.46 15.73 -16.34
C LEU A 113 0.04 15.55 -16.64
N LEU A 114 0.40 15.50 -17.92
CA LEU A 114 1.78 15.37 -18.37
C LEU A 114 2.66 16.56 -17.95
N HIS A 115 2.12 17.78 -17.96
CA HIS A 115 2.86 18.97 -17.58
C HIS A 115 2.87 19.17 -16.06
N THR A 116 1.84 18.69 -15.36
CA THR A 116 1.66 18.94 -13.92
C THR A 116 2.28 17.85 -13.05
N LEU A 117 1.90 16.58 -13.21
CA LEU A 117 2.30 15.49 -12.31
C LEU A 117 3.36 14.54 -12.89
N CYS A 118 3.74 14.69 -14.16
CA CYS A 118 4.73 13.81 -14.78
C CYS A 118 6.14 14.42 -14.84
N THR A 119 7.14 13.55 -14.98
CA THR A 119 8.51 13.89 -15.42
C THR A 119 8.75 13.19 -16.74
N GLY A 120 8.78 13.95 -17.84
CA GLY A 120 8.63 13.38 -19.17
C GLY A 120 7.23 12.77 -19.30
N SER A 121 7.15 11.54 -19.80
CA SER A 121 5.90 10.78 -19.93
C SER A 121 5.57 9.90 -18.71
N TYR A 122 6.31 10.00 -17.60
CA TYR A 122 6.11 9.11 -16.45
C TYR A 122 5.57 9.86 -15.24
N LEU A 123 4.56 9.28 -14.58
CA LEU A 123 3.96 9.84 -13.39
C LEU A 123 5.01 9.97 -12.27
N ASN A 124 5.16 11.18 -11.73
CA ASN A 124 6.14 11.47 -10.70
C ASN A 124 5.47 11.39 -9.32
N VAL A 125 6.01 10.51 -8.47
CA VAL A 125 5.51 10.22 -7.14
C VAL A 125 5.52 11.46 -6.24
N GLU A 126 6.61 12.23 -6.26
CA GLU A 126 6.75 13.42 -5.41
C GLU A 126 5.81 14.54 -5.86
N LYS A 127 5.67 14.76 -7.17
CA LYS A 127 4.70 15.72 -7.71
C LYS A 127 3.27 15.30 -7.35
N THR A 128 2.94 14.02 -7.46
CA THR A 128 1.63 13.47 -7.10
C THR A 128 1.33 13.65 -5.61
N ALA A 129 2.27 13.31 -4.73
CA ALA A 129 2.11 13.52 -3.29
C ALA A 129 1.96 15.00 -2.94
N ARG A 130 2.76 15.88 -3.56
CA ARG A 130 2.65 17.33 -3.35
C ARG A 130 1.31 17.89 -3.83
N TRP A 131 0.80 17.44 -4.96
CA TRP A 131 -0.51 17.84 -5.47
C TRP A 131 -1.62 17.43 -4.51
N PHE A 132 -1.66 16.15 -4.13
CA PHE A 132 -2.68 15.64 -3.22
C PHE A 132 -2.62 16.33 -1.85
N TYR A 133 -1.41 16.65 -1.40
CA TYR A 133 -1.21 17.45 -0.20
C TYR A 133 -1.91 18.83 -0.27
N GLN A 134 -1.76 19.56 -1.38
CA GLN A 134 -2.46 20.84 -1.55
C GLN A 134 -3.97 20.65 -1.63
N LEU A 135 -4.43 19.57 -2.28
CA LEU A 135 -5.84 19.23 -2.37
C LEU A 135 -6.46 19.01 -0.99
N VAL A 136 -5.85 18.19 -0.14
CA VAL A 136 -6.30 17.96 1.24
C VAL A 136 -6.31 19.27 2.04
N ARG A 137 -5.29 20.12 1.90
CA ARG A 137 -5.24 21.42 2.59
C ARG A 137 -6.34 22.38 2.15
N ALA A 138 -6.68 22.38 0.86
CA ALA A 138 -7.75 23.22 0.33
C ALA A 138 -9.12 22.74 0.81
N ILE A 139 -9.33 21.42 0.90
CA ILE A 139 -10.62 20.82 1.27
C ILE A 139 -10.82 20.75 2.78
N TRP A 140 -9.74 20.61 3.58
CA TRP A 140 -9.85 20.44 5.04
C TRP A 140 -10.77 21.46 5.72
N PRO A 141 -10.67 22.78 5.47
CA PRO A 141 -11.54 23.77 6.12
C PRO A 141 -13.04 23.61 5.79
N ALA A 142 -13.38 22.97 4.67
CA ALA A 142 -14.76 22.74 4.26
C ALA A 142 -15.38 21.49 4.92
N LEU A 143 -14.56 20.64 5.55
CA LEU A 143 -15.03 19.41 6.18
C LEU A 143 -15.63 19.68 7.57
N PRO A 144 -16.77 19.05 7.92
CA PRO A 144 -17.35 19.18 9.27
C PRO A 144 -16.36 18.84 10.38
N GLN A 145 -15.45 17.88 10.15
CA GLN A 145 -14.47 17.43 11.12
C GLN A 145 -13.43 18.48 11.48
N ALA A 146 -13.19 19.49 10.63
CA ALA A 146 -12.23 20.56 10.89
C ALA A 146 -12.59 21.42 12.11
N HIS A 147 -13.86 21.41 12.54
CA HIS A 147 -14.31 22.13 13.74
C HIS A 147 -13.76 21.51 15.04
N ASN A 148 -13.62 20.19 15.07
CA ASN A 148 -13.26 19.45 16.28
C ASN A 148 -11.86 18.84 16.21
N TRP A 149 -11.28 18.74 15.02
CA TRP A 149 -9.98 18.12 14.79
C TRP A 149 -9.02 19.10 14.13
N HIS A 150 -7.78 19.08 14.61
CA HIS A 150 -6.67 19.81 14.00
C HIS A 150 -5.88 18.87 13.10
N LEU A 151 -5.76 19.24 11.82
CA LEU A 151 -4.93 18.55 10.85
C LEU A 151 -3.52 19.16 10.85
N MET A 152 -2.55 18.39 11.29
CA MET A 152 -1.13 18.67 11.13
C MET A 152 -0.57 17.80 10.03
N VAL A 153 0.28 18.39 9.20
CA VAL A 153 0.88 17.72 8.06
C VAL A 153 2.29 17.34 8.42
N LEU A 154 2.67 16.10 8.13
CA LEU A 154 4.01 15.59 8.36
C LEU A 154 4.79 15.55 7.04
N PRO A 155 6.08 15.93 7.04
CA PRO A 155 6.89 15.93 5.84
C PRO A 155 7.11 14.50 5.32
N CYS A 156 6.70 14.23 4.09
CA CYS A 156 7.07 13.03 3.34
C CYS A 156 7.09 13.35 1.84
N ARG A 157 8.04 12.76 1.10
CA ARG A 157 8.20 13.00 -0.34
C ARG A 157 7.37 12.06 -1.20
N ARG A 158 7.04 10.87 -0.70
CA ARG A 158 6.42 9.80 -1.50
C ARG A 158 5.06 9.35 -0.98
N SER A 159 4.63 9.86 0.16
CA SER A 159 3.30 9.63 0.72
C SER A 159 2.80 10.93 1.35
N CYS A 160 1.50 11.00 1.62
CA CYS A 160 0.93 12.10 2.38
C CYS A 160 0.67 11.64 3.81
N GLN A 161 1.43 12.19 4.75
CA GLN A 161 1.30 11.85 6.16
C GLN A 161 0.64 12.99 6.91
N PHE A 162 -0.36 12.63 7.71
CA PHE A 162 -1.16 13.56 8.50
C PHE A 162 -1.25 13.10 9.94
N LYS A 163 -1.24 14.04 10.86
CA LYS A 163 -1.62 13.85 12.25
C LYS A 163 -2.91 14.62 12.48
N VAL A 164 -3.95 13.91 12.91
CA VAL A 164 -5.26 14.49 13.20
C VAL A 164 -5.45 14.41 14.71
N SER A 165 -5.61 15.56 15.39
CA SER A 165 -5.69 15.62 16.85
C SER A 165 -6.91 16.37 17.36
N SER A 166 -7.52 15.88 18.44
CA SER A 166 -8.62 16.52 19.15
C SER A 166 -8.43 16.30 20.66
N GLY A 167 -8.14 17.38 21.41
CA GLY A 167 -7.80 17.27 22.83
C GLY A 167 -6.58 16.37 23.07
N THR A 168 -6.78 15.26 23.78
CA THR A 168 -5.75 14.26 24.09
C THR A 168 -5.63 13.16 23.02
N GLU A 169 -6.59 13.07 22.11
CA GLU A 169 -6.60 12.06 21.05
C GLU A 169 -5.76 12.54 19.86
N SER A 170 -4.92 11.65 19.34
CA SER A 170 -4.21 11.93 18.08
C SER A 170 -4.04 10.66 17.25
N TYR A 171 -4.31 10.77 15.95
CA TYR A 171 -4.17 9.69 14.99
C TYR A 171 -3.18 10.06 13.91
N ARG A 172 -2.27 9.15 13.58
CA ARG A 172 -1.37 9.28 12.44
C ARG A 172 -1.95 8.52 11.26
N ILE A 173 -2.15 9.21 10.15
CA ILE A 173 -2.67 8.65 8.91
C ILE A 173 -1.58 8.79 7.85
N GLU A 174 -1.32 7.71 7.13
CA GLU A 174 -0.43 7.72 5.97
C GLU A 174 -1.22 7.31 4.74
N MET A 175 -1.23 8.18 3.74
CA MET A 175 -1.90 7.97 2.46
C MET A 175 -0.85 7.67 1.40
N LEU A 176 -0.97 6.48 0.83
CA LEU A 176 -0.19 5.98 -0.30
C LEU A 176 -1.05 6.06 -1.54
N PHE A 177 -0.42 6.32 -2.68
CA PHE A 177 -1.11 6.32 -3.97
C PHE A 177 -0.81 5.02 -4.70
N GLY A 178 -1.74 4.51 -5.50
CA GLY A 178 -1.41 3.37 -6.33
C GLY A 178 -2.27 3.24 -7.58
N VAL A 179 -1.71 2.56 -8.58
CA VAL A 179 -2.43 2.18 -9.81
C VAL A 179 -2.57 0.66 -9.80
N ARG A 180 -3.80 0.20 -10.01
CA ARG A 180 -4.11 -1.24 -10.01
C ARG A 180 -3.52 -1.90 -11.24
N GLN A 181 -2.92 -3.08 -11.07
CA GLN A 181 -2.48 -3.91 -12.19
C GLN A 181 -3.67 -4.71 -12.74
N GLY A 182 -4.24 -4.24 -13.84
CA GLY A 182 -5.43 -4.84 -14.46
C GLY A 182 -6.60 -4.94 -13.48
N ASN A 183 -7.25 -6.10 -13.44
CA ASN A 183 -8.38 -6.39 -12.54
C ASN A 183 -7.96 -7.22 -11.31
N SER A 184 -6.73 -7.04 -10.83
CA SER A 184 -6.17 -7.80 -9.72
C SER A 184 -6.15 -7.03 -8.39
N ASP A 185 -5.73 -7.71 -7.33
CA ASP A 185 -5.47 -7.12 -6.01
C ASP A 185 -4.04 -6.60 -5.85
N ILE A 186 -3.29 -6.54 -6.95
CA ILE A 186 -1.91 -6.05 -6.99
C ILE A 186 -1.89 -4.63 -7.52
N PHE A 187 -1.07 -3.80 -6.88
CA PHE A 187 -0.93 -2.39 -7.18
C PHE A 187 0.54 -2.06 -7.35
N VAL A 188 0.82 -1.07 -8.20
CA VAL A 188 2.06 -0.31 -8.11
C VAL A 188 1.77 0.91 -7.24
N SER A 189 2.63 1.20 -6.26
CA SER A 189 2.34 2.18 -5.22
C SER A 189 3.44 3.21 -5.04
N SER A 190 3.10 4.27 -4.33
CA SER A 190 4.04 5.32 -3.94
C SER A 190 4.88 4.93 -2.71
N GLU A 191 4.71 3.71 -2.18
CA GLU A 191 5.39 3.22 -0.99
C GLU A 191 6.92 3.41 -1.12
N PRO A 192 7.58 4.04 -0.13
CA PRO A 192 9.01 4.24 -0.18
C PRO A 192 9.73 2.89 -0.04
N ARG A 193 10.76 2.67 -0.85
CA ARG A 193 11.67 1.53 -0.71
C ARG A 193 12.95 1.94 0.01
N PRO A 194 13.63 1.03 0.72
CA PRO A 194 15.00 1.22 1.14
C PRO A 194 15.89 1.37 -0.10
N GLY A 195 16.57 2.52 -0.24
CA GLY A 195 17.40 2.85 -1.41
C GLY A 195 16.94 4.11 -2.15
N HIS A 196 17.80 4.67 -3.01
CA HIS A 196 17.48 5.86 -3.79
C HIS A 196 16.62 5.50 -5.00
N THR A 197 15.32 5.27 -4.78
CA THR A 197 14.36 5.08 -5.87
C THR A 197 14.11 6.40 -6.59
N SER A 198 14.20 6.41 -7.92
CA SER A 198 13.80 7.55 -8.74
C SER A 198 12.37 8.01 -8.38
N ASN A 199 12.11 9.30 -8.56
CA ASN A 199 10.77 9.88 -8.39
C ASN A 199 9.74 9.34 -9.39
N THR A 200 10.15 8.62 -10.43
CA THR A 200 9.27 7.96 -11.40
C THR A 200 9.13 6.45 -11.21
N THR A 201 9.84 5.87 -10.22
CA THR A 201 9.70 4.46 -9.86
C THR A 201 8.49 4.26 -8.95
N TRP A 202 7.64 3.29 -9.25
CA TRP A 202 6.46 2.91 -8.48
C TRP A 202 6.59 1.42 -8.11
N PRO A 203 7.01 1.12 -6.87
CA PRO A 203 7.14 -0.24 -6.39
C PRO A 203 5.83 -1.03 -6.41
N GLU A 204 5.87 -2.28 -6.85
CA GLU A 204 4.76 -3.21 -6.67
C GLU A 204 4.50 -3.45 -5.17
N THR A 205 3.23 -3.51 -4.77
CA THR A 205 2.80 -3.77 -3.40
C THR A 205 1.73 -4.86 -3.37
N TYR A 206 1.81 -5.68 -2.33
CA TYR A 206 0.89 -6.80 -2.09
C TYR A 206 -0.07 -6.52 -0.92
N ALA A 207 -0.02 -5.31 -0.35
CA ALA A 207 -0.72 -4.97 0.88
C ALA A 207 -2.25 -5.16 0.80
N VAL A 208 -2.86 -4.95 -0.37
CA VAL A 208 -4.30 -5.19 -0.57
C VAL A 208 -4.63 -6.68 -0.55
N ALA A 209 -3.81 -7.52 -1.20
CA ALA A 209 -3.97 -8.97 -1.17
C ALA A 209 -3.75 -9.53 0.25
N GLU A 210 -2.74 -9.04 0.98
CA GLU A 210 -2.49 -9.41 2.37
C GLU A 210 -3.65 -9.00 3.28
N MET A 211 -4.17 -7.78 3.13
CA MET A 211 -5.34 -7.32 3.87
C MET A 211 -6.58 -8.18 3.58
N LYS A 212 -6.81 -8.54 2.31
CA LYS A 212 -7.88 -9.47 1.93
C LYS A 212 -7.70 -10.84 2.57
N PHE A 213 -6.47 -11.35 2.67
CA PHE A 213 -6.18 -12.59 3.37
C PHE A 213 -6.56 -12.51 4.85
N PHE A 214 -6.16 -11.46 5.58
CA PHE A 214 -6.57 -11.28 6.97
C PHE A 214 -8.09 -11.14 7.13
N LYS A 215 -8.76 -10.44 6.22
CA LYS A 215 -10.24 -10.37 6.20
C LYS A 215 -10.87 -11.74 5.99
N TYR A 216 -10.31 -12.57 5.11
CA TYR A 216 -10.77 -13.94 4.90
C TYR A 216 -10.63 -14.78 6.18
N ILE A 217 -9.45 -14.72 6.82
CA ILE A 217 -9.21 -15.41 8.10
C ILE A 217 -10.19 -14.93 9.18
N ALA A 218 -10.40 -13.62 9.31
CA ALA A 218 -11.31 -13.06 10.31
C ALA A 218 -12.77 -13.52 10.13
N ARG A 219 -13.23 -13.72 8.89
CA ARG A 219 -14.58 -14.24 8.60
C ARG A 219 -14.77 -15.69 9.04
N GLN A 220 -13.70 -16.48 9.03
CA GLN A 220 -13.74 -17.89 9.42
C GLN A 220 -13.37 -18.10 10.90
N ALA A 221 -12.72 -17.12 11.51
CA ALA A 221 -12.24 -17.21 12.87
C ALA A 221 -13.42 -17.29 13.86
N PRO A 222 -13.34 -18.18 14.87
CA PRO A 222 -14.29 -18.14 15.96
C PRO A 222 -14.13 -16.85 16.78
N PRO A 223 -15.18 -16.39 17.50
CA PRO A 223 -15.13 -15.13 18.26
C PRO A 223 -13.99 -15.04 19.29
N ASP A 224 -13.53 -16.19 19.79
CA ASP A 224 -12.46 -16.32 20.78
C ASP A 224 -11.07 -16.59 20.17
N SER A 225 -10.90 -16.36 18.86
CA SER A 225 -9.62 -16.56 18.18
C SER A 225 -8.57 -15.54 18.62
N LEU A 226 -7.34 -16.01 18.81
CA LEU A 226 -6.20 -15.24 19.31
C LEU A 226 -5.07 -15.11 18.27
N HIS A 227 -5.31 -15.43 17.00
CA HIS A 227 -4.28 -15.36 15.95
C HIS A 227 -3.61 -13.98 15.84
N LEU A 228 -4.39 -12.90 15.87
CA LEU A 228 -3.84 -11.53 15.89
C LEU A 228 -3.13 -11.21 17.20
N LYS A 229 -3.56 -11.78 18.34
CA LYS A 229 -2.87 -11.63 19.62
C LYS A 229 -1.50 -12.32 19.63
N CYS A 230 -1.37 -13.48 18.97
CA CYS A 230 -0.08 -14.13 18.76
C CYS A 230 0.86 -13.26 17.92
N LEU A 231 0.38 -12.68 16.82
CA LEU A 231 1.19 -11.77 16.00
C LEU A 231 1.58 -10.49 16.77
N GLN A 232 0.63 -9.89 17.50
CA GLN A 232 0.88 -8.73 18.36
C GLN A 232 1.95 -9.01 19.42
N PHE A 233 1.94 -10.19 20.03
CA PHE A 233 2.95 -10.59 21.02
C PHE A 233 4.36 -10.50 20.43
N PHE A 234 4.59 -11.11 19.27
CA PHE A 234 5.91 -11.10 18.63
C PHE A 234 6.33 -9.74 18.09
N THR A 235 5.42 -8.98 17.49
CA THR A 235 5.74 -7.63 17.00
C THR A 235 6.10 -6.66 18.13
N ARG A 236 5.59 -6.87 19.35
CA ARG A 236 6.00 -6.13 20.56
C ARG A 236 7.36 -6.60 21.08
N LEU A 237 7.60 -7.91 21.09
CA LEU A 237 8.86 -8.51 21.54
C LEU A 237 10.04 -8.12 20.63
N GLN A 238 9.79 -7.95 19.33
CA GLN A 238 10.78 -7.54 18.33
C GLN A 238 11.37 -6.13 18.53
N LEU A 239 10.83 -5.32 19.43
CA LEU A 239 11.37 -3.97 19.69
C LEU A 239 12.78 -3.96 20.33
N GLY A 240 13.38 -5.15 20.55
CA GLY A 240 14.79 -5.33 20.88
C GLY A 240 15.56 -6.29 19.95
N LEU A 241 14.95 -6.80 18.87
CA LEU A 241 15.50 -7.88 18.04
C LEU A 241 15.42 -7.52 16.55
N GLY A 242 16.49 -7.76 15.79
CA GLY A 242 16.72 -7.22 14.44
C GLY A 242 15.81 -7.73 13.32
N PHE A 243 14.66 -8.33 13.63
CA PHE A 243 13.68 -8.80 12.65
C PHE A 243 12.54 -7.79 12.47
N SER A 244 12.10 -7.60 11.23
CA SER A 244 10.99 -6.69 10.92
C SER A 244 9.63 -7.24 11.38
N THR A 245 8.67 -6.34 11.61
CA THR A 245 7.27 -6.72 11.86
C THR A 245 6.66 -7.44 10.66
N TYR A 246 7.11 -7.10 9.44
CA TYR A 246 6.68 -7.75 8.20
C TYR A 246 7.14 -9.22 8.12
N THR A 247 8.31 -9.55 8.68
CA THR A 247 8.79 -10.93 8.83
C THR A 247 7.81 -11.76 9.66
N MET A 248 7.37 -11.26 10.83
CA MET A 248 6.43 -12.00 11.68
C MET A 248 5.04 -12.09 11.06
N LYS A 249 4.60 -11.02 10.41
CA LYS A 249 3.36 -11.03 9.62
C LYS A 249 3.40 -12.18 8.62
N THR A 250 4.48 -12.28 7.83
CA THR A 250 4.64 -13.32 6.81
C THR A 250 4.63 -14.73 7.40
N ILE A 251 5.35 -14.96 8.52
CA ILE A 251 5.35 -16.26 9.22
C ILE A 251 3.94 -16.62 9.70
N VAL A 252 3.23 -15.68 10.32
CA VAL A 252 1.86 -15.92 10.80
C VAL A 252 0.90 -16.18 9.63
N MET A 253 1.05 -15.50 8.50
CA MET A 253 0.24 -15.79 7.30
C MET A 253 0.48 -17.21 6.78
N HIS A 254 1.73 -17.67 6.72
CA HIS A 254 2.04 -19.06 6.37
C HIS A 254 1.46 -20.07 7.37
N LEU A 255 1.54 -19.79 8.66
CA LEU A 255 0.93 -20.65 9.68
C LEU A 255 -0.59 -20.68 9.59
N LEU A 256 -1.23 -19.55 9.28
CA LEU A 256 -2.67 -19.45 9.08
C LEU A 256 -3.17 -20.18 7.82
N SER A 257 -2.32 -20.34 6.81
CA SER A 257 -2.68 -21.08 5.60
C SER A 257 -2.66 -22.60 5.79
N ILE A 258 -1.87 -23.10 6.74
CA ILE A 258 -1.76 -24.54 7.03
C ILE A 258 -2.49 -24.99 8.31
N THR A 259 -2.74 -24.06 9.24
CA THR A 259 -3.38 -24.35 10.53
C THR A 259 -4.81 -23.82 10.55
N PRO A 260 -5.83 -24.68 10.76
CA PRO A 260 -7.21 -24.22 10.86
C PRO A 260 -7.40 -23.15 11.93
N VAL A 261 -8.17 -22.10 11.62
CA VAL A 261 -8.45 -20.96 12.51
C VAL A 261 -9.07 -21.37 13.85
N SER A 262 -9.74 -22.51 13.92
CA SER A 262 -10.27 -23.11 15.15
C SER A 262 -9.17 -23.52 16.16
N GLN A 263 -7.94 -23.73 15.69
CA GLN A 263 -6.78 -24.07 16.53
C GLN A 263 -6.03 -22.84 17.07
N TRP A 264 -6.54 -21.64 16.85
CA TRP A 264 -5.97 -20.39 17.34
C TRP A 264 -6.67 -19.86 18.60
N ARG A 265 -7.33 -20.73 19.36
CA ARG A 265 -8.06 -20.38 20.59
C ARG A 265 -7.16 -20.40 21.82
N ARG A 266 -7.66 -19.87 22.94
CA ARG A 266 -6.97 -19.81 24.24
C ARG A 266 -6.29 -21.12 24.66
N ARG A 267 -6.96 -22.27 24.48
CA ARG A 267 -6.42 -23.59 24.83
C ARG A 267 -5.14 -23.99 24.07
N HIS A 268 -4.90 -23.39 22.91
CA HIS A 268 -3.72 -23.64 22.07
C HIS A 268 -2.77 -22.45 22.02
N PHE A 269 -3.02 -21.39 22.79
CA PHE A 269 -2.30 -20.11 22.67
C PHE A 269 -0.78 -20.28 22.81
N VAL A 270 -0.33 -20.94 23.87
CA VAL A 270 1.10 -21.20 24.11
C VAL A 270 1.71 -22.05 22.98
N ARG A 271 0.97 -23.06 22.49
CA ARG A 271 1.41 -23.87 21.36
C ARG A 271 1.60 -23.02 20.11
N ARG A 272 0.66 -22.13 19.77
CA ARG A 272 0.77 -21.24 18.62
C ARG A 272 1.95 -20.27 18.74
N LEU A 273 2.26 -19.79 19.95
CA LEU A 273 3.46 -18.98 20.18
C LEU A 273 4.75 -19.78 19.91
N MET A 274 4.81 -21.03 20.38
CA MET A 274 5.93 -21.93 20.10
C MET A 274 6.05 -22.21 18.59
N ASP A 275 4.95 -22.48 17.90
CA ASP A 275 4.97 -22.75 16.45
C ASP A 275 5.48 -21.54 15.64
N ILE A 276 5.15 -20.31 16.06
CA ILE A 276 5.70 -19.09 15.45
C ILE A 276 7.20 -18.96 15.72
N SER A 277 7.64 -19.18 16.96
CA SER A 277 9.07 -19.13 17.32
C SER A 277 9.88 -20.20 16.59
N GLU A 278 9.36 -21.42 16.49
CA GLU A 278 9.98 -22.52 15.76
C GLU A 278 10.02 -22.24 14.25
N SER A 279 8.94 -21.70 13.68
CA SER A 279 8.92 -21.30 12.27
C SER A 279 9.97 -20.22 11.98
N LEU A 280 10.10 -19.22 12.85
CA LEU A 280 11.14 -18.20 12.74
C LEU A 280 12.53 -18.84 12.80
N ARG A 281 12.78 -19.71 13.79
CA ARG A 281 14.05 -20.44 13.94
C ARG A 281 14.40 -21.21 12.67
N THR A 282 13.47 -22.01 12.17
CA THR A 282 13.69 -22.81 10.96
C THR A 282 13.99 -21.90 9.77
N CYS A 283 13.21 -20.83 9.57
CA CYS A 283 13.44 -19.87 8.49
C CYS A 283 14.84 -19.22 8.56
N VAL A 284 15.31 -18.85 9.74
CA VAL A 284 16.67 -18.28 9.92
C VAL A 284 17.73 -19.34 9.63
N GLN A 285 17.60 -20.56 10.18
CA GLN A 285 18.54 -21.67 9.98
C GLN A 285 18.71 -22.03 8.50
N VAL A 286 17.60 -22.13 7.76
CA VAL A 286 17.61 -22.44 6.32
C VAL A 286 17.76 -21.19 5.45
N ARG A 287 17.86 -20.00 6.06
CA ARG A 287 18.02 -18.69 5.40
C ARG A 287 16.94 -18.40 4.37
N CYS A 288 15.73 -18.88 4.63
CA CYS A 288 14.63 -18.80 3.69
C CYS A 288 13.30 -18.48 4.39
N LEU A 289 12.71 -17.36 4.00
CA LEU A 289 11.32 -17.02 4.27
C LEU A 289 10.70 -16.54 2.97
N ASN A 290 9.93 -17.41 2.32
CA ASN A 290 9.23 -17.04 1.09
C ASN A 290 8.15 -16.00 1.37
N HIS A 291 8.04 -15.01 0.51
CA HIS A 291 6.95 -14.05 0.49
C HIS A 291 5.61 -14.77 0.42
N PHE A 292 4.61 -14.33 1.20
CA PHE A 292 3.35 -15.06 1.32
C PHE A 292 2.47 -15.00 0.06
N ILE A 293 2.42 -13.85 -0.63
CA ILE A 293 1.60 -13.67 -1.84
C ILE A 293 2.29 -14.18 -3.13
N VAL A 294 3.54 -13.80 -3.37
CA VAL A 294 4.28 -14.09 -4.62
C VAL A 294 4.55 -15.59 -4.80
N GLY A 295 4.09 -16.15 -5.91
CA GLY A 295 4.24 -17.58 -6.21
C GLY A 295 3.34 -18.50 -5.37
N ASN A 296 2.40 -17.96 -4.58
CA ASN A 296 1.53 -18.75 -3.73
C ASN A 296 0.23 -19.12 -4.45
N GLN A 297 0.13 -20.38 -4.86
CA GLN A 297 -1.05 -20.92 -5.56
C GLN A 297 -2.16 -21.38 -4.61
N ARG A 298 -1.97 -21.28 -3.29
CA ARG A 298 -2.91 -21.74 -2.26
C ARG A 298 -3.64 -20.58 -1.56
N LEU A 299 -3.79 -19.46 -2.25
CA LEU A 299 -4.51 -18.31 -1.70
C LEU A 299 -6.02 -18.55 -1.71
N PRO A 300 -6.75 -18.02 -0.71
CA PRO A 300 -8.21 -18.10 -0.67
C PRO A 300 -8.93 -17.50 -1.88
N GLU A 301 -10.12 -18.02 -2.16
CA GLU A 301 -11.04 -17.43 -3.16
C GLU A 301 -11.34 -15.96 -2.83
N GLY A 302 -11.30 -15.10 -3.85
CA GLY A 302 -11.53 -13.66 -3.73
C GLY A 302 -10.25 -12.80 -3.62
N ILE A 303 -9.07 -13.42 -3.58
CA ILE A 303 -7.78 -12.77 -3.84
C ILE A 303 -7.38 -13.05 -5.28
N THR A 304 -7.39 -12.02 -6.12
CA THR A 304 -7.08 -12.13 -7.55
C THR A 304 -5.67 -11.64 -7.79
N LEU A 305 -4.81 -12.50 -8.35
CA LEU A 305 -3.43 -12.15 -8.70
C LEU A 305 -3.23 -12.14 -10.22
N PRO A 306 -2.35 -11.27 -10.74
CA PRO A 306 -1.83 -11.36 -12.11
C PRO A 306 -1.11 -12.70 -12.34
N PRO A 307 -1.17 -13.29 -13.56
CA PRO A 307 -0.52 -14.58 -13.85
C PRO A 307 0.98 -14.60 -13.58
N ASP A 308 1.66 -13.50 -13.87
CA ASP A 308 3.08 -13.29 -13.63
C ASP A 308 3.44 -13.30 -12.13
N VAL A 309 2.58 -12.79 -11.24
CA VAL A 309 2.78 -12.86 -9.78
C VAL A 309 2.51 -14.27 -9.26
N LEU A 310 1.48 -14.94 -9.79
CA LEU A 310 1.09 -16.28 -9.40
C LEU A 310 2.14 -17.33 -9.80
N MET A 311 2.76 -17.16 -10.96
CA MET A 311 3.77 -18.07 -11.52
C MET A 311 5.21 -17.64 -11.20
N ALA A 312 5.40 -16.49 -10.54
CA ALA A 312 6.72 -16.05 -10.13
C ALA A 312 7.38 -17.05 -9.18
N ARG A 313 8.70 -17.18 -9.29
CA ARG A 313 9.49 -17.86 -8.26
C ARG A 313 9.30 -17.12 -6.94
N SER A 314 9.02 -17.85 -5.87
CA SER A 314 8.84 -17.25 -4.54
C SER A 314 10.01 -16.35 -4.18
N CYS A 315 9.69 -15.13 -3.78
CA CYS A 315 10.66 -14.14 -3.32
C CYS A 315 11.11 -14.51 -1.90
N ASN A 316 12.41 -14.69 -1.67
CA ASN A 316 12.94 -14.92 -0.33
C ASN A 316 13.18 -13.60 0.42
N LEU A 317 12.40 -13.33 1.47
CA LEU A 317 12.57 -12.16 2.33
C LEU A 317 13.87 -12.19 3.14
N PHE A 318 14.49 -13.37 3.29
CA PHE A 318 15.79 -13.56 3.96
C PHE A 318 16.94 -13.64 2.95
N HIS A 319 16.79 -13.01 1.78
CA HIS A 319 17.87 -12.96 0.78
C HIS A 319 19.18 -12.40 1.37
N ASP A 320 19.11 -11.34 2.19
CA ASP A 320 20.30 -10.78 2.83
C ASP A 320 20.98 -11.78 3.78
N LEU A 321 20.21 -12.59 4.52
CA LEU A 321 20.78 -13.65 5.38
C LEU A 321 21.40 -14.79 4.56
N MET A 322 20.90 -15.02 3.34
CA MET A 322 21.50 -15.98 2.42
C MET A 322 22.86 -15.51 1.92
N MET A 323 22.99 -14.20 1.65
CA MET A 323 24.17 -13.60 1.03
C MET A 323 25.25 -13.17 2.04
N ASP A 324 24.87 -12.77 3.26
CA ASP A 324 25.77 -12.27 4.29
C ASP A 324 25.86 -13.21 5.51
N PRO A 325 26.99 -13.94 5.69
CA PRO A 325 27.23 -14.79 6.85
C PRO A 325 27.23 -14.05 8.20
N VAL A 326 27.59 -12.77 8.22
CA VAL A 326 27.60 -11.95 9.44
C VAL A 326 26.18 -11.62 9.84
N ALA A 327 25.35 -11.13 8.91
CA ALA A 327 23.93 -10.89 9.14
C ALA A 327 23.22 -12.18 9.60
N HIS A 328 23.53 -13.32 9.00
CA HIS A 328 23.00 -14.62 9.45
C HIS A 328 23.43 -14.97 10.88
N SER A 329 24.71 -14.78 11.22
CA SER A 329 25.22 -15.08 12.57
C SER A 329 24.60 -14.17 13.62
N GLN A 330 24.40 -12.88 13.29
CA GLN A 330 23.67 -11.92 14.14
C GLN A 330 22.21 -12.34 14.32
N ALA A 331 21.51 -12.70 13.25
CA ALA A 331 20.13 -13.19 13.32
C ALA A 331 20.00 -14.46 14.17
N MET A 332 20.97 -15.39 14.09
CA MET A 332 21.02 -16.58 14.93
C MET A 332 21.28 -16.24 16.41
N SER A 333 22.16 -15.27 16.71
CA SER A 333 22.40 -14.81 18.09
C SER A 333 21.16 -14.14 18.68
N GLN A 334 20.52 -13.23 17.93
CA GLN A 334 19.30 -12.54 18.35
C GLN A 334 18.15 -13.53 18.60
N TYR A 335 18.13 -14.66 17.90
CA TYR A 335 17.16 -15.71 18.18
C TYR A 335 17.42 -16.42 19.51
N LEU A 336 18.66 -16.64 19.93
CA LEU A 336 18.96 -17.34 21.19
C LEU A 336 18.54 -16.52 22.43
N ASP A 337 18.31 -15.22 22.25
CA ASP A 337 17.83 -14.30 23.28
C ASP A 337 16.28 -14.22 23.35
N LEU A 338 15.55 -14.94 22.48
CA LEU A 338 14.07 -15.09 22.47
C LEU A 338 13.60 -16.30 23.30
#